data_AF-A0A9D9Q3P0-F1
#
_entry.id   AF-A0A9D9Q3P0-F1
#
_cell.length_a   1.000
_cell.length_b   1.000
_cell.length_c   1.000
_cell.angle_alpha   90.00
_cell.angle_beta   90.00
_cell.angle_gamma   90.00
#
_symmetry.space_group_name_H-M   'P 1'
#
loop_
_entity.id
_entity.type
_entity.pdbx_description
1 polymer ?
#
loop_
_entity_poly.entity_id
_entity_poly.type
_entity_poly.pdbx_seq_one_letter_code
_entity_poly.pdbx_strand_id
1 'polypeptide(L)'
;MKKTKKTKLTAALLLAFAAMPLDALAADFVESGDYIETQTISVNDNPFMEINYITDKSSIGDLVGQKPLWSIKYRDGDAISLIDAIKAGAQYWADMLGPYAKNKTPWQVFVTTDYQQNATAGSASLIVDAKGENAYQNGECYVADQIQSGRELNTLTPDIVKNGEVTQAGNYGFGNVTIGKFMGTDFKNKSLYGWYVDTDAALPTNESANDFIGTVRHEFGHALGISVATQYIDDEGNPVEGKDKETDAFGNVLAVIHPDITDSKSWTLHMYDQNGNPAKAGQRITTTEAFEAL
;
A
#
# COMPACT_ATOMS: atom_id res chain seq x y z
N MET A 1 11.19 29.12 -53.29
CA MET A 1 10.01 28.65 -52.52
C MET A 1 10.45 28.03 -51.19
N LYS A 2 10.10 28.71 -50.10
CA LYS A 2 9.94 28.30 -48.69
C LYS A 2 10.61 27.00 -48.19
N LYS A 3 11.79 27.15 -47.56
CA LYS A 3 12.22 26.35 -46.40
C LYS A 3 12.13 27.24 -45.17
N THR A 4 11.19 27.00 -44.25
CA THR A 4 11.18 27.45 -42.84
C THR A 4 9.81 27.18 -42.23
N LYS A 5 9.73 26.31 -41.21
CA LYS A 5 8.71 26.35 -40.13
C LYS A 5 8.78 25.21 -39.08
N LYS A 6 9.72 24.25 -39.15
CA LYS A 6 9.79 23.15 -38.16
C LYS A 6 10.83 23.27 -37.03
N THR A 7 11.68 24.30 -37.02
CA THR A 7 12.75 24.46 -36.01
C THR A 7 12.52 25.55 -34.96
N LYS A 8 11.38 26.25 -34.98
CA LYS A 8 11.07 27.30 -33.99
C LYS A 8 10.15 26.85 -32.85
N LEU A 9 9.48 25.68 -32.96
CA LEU A 9 8.59 25.21 -31.89
C LEU A 9 9.36 24.53 -30.75
N THR A 10 10.49 23.87 -31.07
CA THR A 10 11.30 23.14 -30.08
C THR A 10 12.11 24.06 -29.17
N ALA A 11 12.56 25.22 -29.67
CA ALA A 11 13.31 26.19 -28.87
C ALA A 11 12.41 27.00 -27.90
N ALA A 12 11.14 27.23 -28.26
CA ALA A 12 10.19 27.93 -27.39
C ALA A 12 9.72 27.07 -26.20
N LEU A 13 9.65 25.74 -26.37
CA LEU A 13 9.31 24.83 -25.27
C LEU A 13 10.46 24.74 -24.24
N LEU A 14 11.71 24.70 -24.70
CA LEU A 14 12.88 24.62 -23.82
C LEU A 14 13.14 25.92 -23.02
N LEU A 15 12.78 27.09 -23.56
CA LEU A 15 12.89 28.36 -22.84
C LEU A 15 11.75 28.61 -21.84
N ALA A 16 10.59 27.97 -22.00
CA ALA A 16 9.51 28.04 -21.02
C ALA A 16 9.81 27.22 -19.74
N PHE A 17 10.67 26.20 -19.83
CA PHE A 17 11.15 25.44 -18.66
C PHE A 17 12.32 26.12 -17.93
N ALA A 18 13.02 27.06 -18.58
CA ALA A 18 14.19 27.74 -18.00
C ALA A 18 13.85 29.05 -17.24
N ALA A 19 12.57 29.44 -17.22
CA ALA A 19 12.09 30.66 -16.55
C ALA A 19 11.16 30.38 -15.37
N MET A 20 11.11 29.14 -14.87
CA MET A 20 10.59 28.91 -13.53
C MET A 20 11.69 29.28 -12.55
N PRO A 21 11.46 30.23 -11.63
CA PRO A 21 12.47 30.61 -10.64
C PRO A 21 12.90 29.35 -9.88
N LEU A 22 14.21 29.12 -9.87
CA LEU A 22 14.89 28.04 -9.14
C LEU A 22 14.82 28.22 -7.61
N ASP A 23 13.91 29.07 -7.13
CA ASP A 23 13.69 29.43 -5.73
C ASP A 23 12.52 28.66 -5.09
N ALA A 24 11.91 27.69 -5.79
CA ALA A 24 10.87 26.81 -5.23
C ALA A 24 11.40 25.46 -4.70
N LEU A 25 12.73 25.30 -4.61
CA LEU A 25 13.40 24.15 -3.99
C LEU A 25 14.06 24.52 -2.65
N ALA A 26 13.59 25.59 -1.99
CA ALA A 26 13.66 25.61 -0.55
C ALA A 26 12.71 24.51 -0.06
N ALA A 27 13.27 23.44 0.51
CA ALA A 27 12.53 22.50 1.30
C ALA A 27 11.93 23.26 2.49
N ASP A 28 10.74 23.81 2.30
CA ASP A 28 9.89 24.19 3.41
C ASP A 28 9.58 22.88 4.13
N PHE A 29 10.31 22.63 5.22
CA PHE A 29 9.95 21.64 6.22
C PHE A 29 8.62 22.09 6.82
N VAL A 30 7.55 21.42 6.41
CA VAL A 30 6.20 21.73 6.88
C VAL A 30 6.04 21.14 8.28
N GLU A 31 5.49 21.95 9.19
CA GLU A 31 5.11 21.57 10.55
C GLU A 31 4.28 20.27 10.54
N SER A 32 4.46 19.41 11.55
CA SER A 32 3.68 18.18 11.77
C SER A 32 2.18 18.47 11.61
N GLY A 33 1.58 17.97 10.54
CA GLY A 33 0.23 18.37 10.15
C GLY A 33 -0.88 17.49 10.75
N ASP A 34 -2.03 18.10 10.98
CA ASP A 34 -3.26 17.49 11.48
C ASP A 34 -3.79 16.36 10.54
N TYR A 35 -4.48 15.39 11.12
CA TYR A 35 -5.28 14.41 10.36
C TYR A 35 -6.51 15.10 9.74
N ILE A 36 -6.89 14.70 8.53
CA ILE A 36 -8.16 15.12 7.90
C ILE A 36 -9.32 14.58 8.72
N GLU A 37 -9.22 13.31 9.06
CA GLU A 37 -10.20 12.54 9.78
C GLU A 37 -9.50 11.30 10.36
N THR A 38 -9.99 10.86 11.52
CA THR A 38 -9.64 9.57 12.09
C THR A 38 -10.93 8.78 12.26
N GLN A 39 -10.95 7.56 11.72
CA GLN A 39 -12.08 6.65 11.86
C GLN A 39 -11.68 5.41 12.65
N THR A 40 -12.51 5.03 13.61
CA THR A 40 -12.33 3.78 14.35
C THR A 40 -13.30 2.73 13.82
N ILE A 41 -12.79 1.54 13.56
CA ILE A 41 -13.60 0.33 13.32
C ILE A 41 -13.57 -0.51 14.60
N SER A 42 -14.75 -0.83 15.11
CA SER A 42 -14.92 -1.62 16.35
C SER A 42 -15.61 -2.94 16.05
N VAL A 43 -15.25 -3.98 16.79
CA VAL A 43 -15.87 -5.30 16.74
C VAL A 43 -16.30 -5.67 18.15
N ASN A 44 -17.60 -5.96 18.34
CA ASN A 44 -18.20 -6.20 19.66
C ASN A 44 -17.88 -5.06 20.66
N ASP A 45 -18.06 -3.82 20.23
CA ASP A 45 -17.76 -2.58 20.98
C ASP A 45 -16.29 -2.37 21.37
N ASN A 46 -15.37 -3.23 20.91
CA ASN A 46 -13.94 -3.07 21.12
C ASN A 46 -13.27 -2.44 19.89
N PRO A 47 -12.52 -1.33 20.03
CA PRO A 47 -11.74 -0.75 18.95
C PRO A 47 -10.72 -1.75 18.38
N PHE A 48 -10.89 -2.11 17.11
CA PHE A 48 -10.00 -3.04 16.42
C PHE A 48 -8.95 -2.29 15.59
N MET A 49 -9.38 -1.29 14.82
CA MET A 49 -8.55 -0.56 13.87
C MET A 49 -8.84 0.94 13.95
N GLU A 50 -7.81 1.75 13.74
CA GLU A 50 -7.88 3.19 13.55
C GLU A 50 -7.32 3.56 12.18
N ILE A 51 -8.14 4.21 11.35
CA ILE A 51 -7.78 4.69 10.02
C ILE A 51 -7.56 6.19 10.10
N ASN A 52 -6.34 6.62 9.84
CA ASN A 52 -5.91 8.00 9.89
C ASN A 52 -5.69 8.53 8.47
N TYR A 53 -6.50 9.50 8.05
CA TYR A 53 -6.46 10.09 6.71
C TYR A 53 -5.56 11.35 6.72
N ILE A 54 -4.46 11.35 5.96
CA ILE A 54 -3.38 12.36 6.10
C ILE A 54 -3.28 13.29 4.87
N THR A 55 -3.43 14.62 5.03
CA THR A 55 -3.32 15.61 3.91
C THR A 55 -1.95 15.71 3.23
N ASP A 56 -1.88 16.42 2.11
CA ASP A 56 -0.63 16.84 1.44
C ASP A 56 0.27 17.77 2.25
N LYS A 57 -0.28 18.38 3.29
CA LYS A 57 0.40 19.28 4.22
C LYS A 57 0.82 18.58 5.52
N SER A 58 0.43 17.33 5.69
CA SER A 58 0.69 16.53 6.87
C SER A 58 1.50 15.32 6.43
N SER A 59 2.60 15.01 7.11
CA SER A 59 3.24 13.71 6.93
C SER A 59 3.62 13.16 8.30
N ILE A 60 3.59 11.83 8.43
CA ILE A 60 4.30 11.15 9.51
C ILE A 60 5.79 11.00 9.10
N GLY A 61 6.31 11.98 8.36
CA GLY A 61 7.65 11.93 7.80
C GLY A 61 7.84 11.00 6.60
N ASP A 62 9.11 10.81 6.22
CA ASP A 62 9.54 9.84 5.19
C ASP A 62 9.20 8.38 5.55
N LEU A 63 8.63 8.12 6.74
CA LEU A 63 8.15 6.81 7.17
C LEU A 63 7.02 6.25 6.30
N VAL A 64 6.29 7.10 5.58
CA VAL A 64 5.17 6.71 4.72
C VAL A 64 5.47 6.92 3.24
N GLY A 65 6.61 7.55 2.90
CA GLY A 65 7.05 7.78 1.53
C GLY A 65 6.09 8.68 0.73
N GLN A 66 6.57 9.87 0.39
CA GLN A 66 5.94 10.86 -0.50
C GLN A 66 4.91 11.80 0.16
N LYS A 67 4.86 13.02 -0.39
CA LYS A 67 3.87 14.05 -0.03
C LYS A 67 2.49 13.57 -0.49
N PRO A 68 1.52 13.34 0.41
CA PRO A 68 0.16 12.96 0.03
C PRO A 68 -0.46 14.04 -0.87
N LEU A 69 -1.54 13.75 -1.59
CA LEU A 69 -2.27 14.74 -2.39
C LEU A 69 -3.76 14.45 -2.38
N TRP A 70 -4.47 14.98 -1.39
CA TRP A 70 -5.91 14.78 -1.28
C TRP A 70 -6.67 15.53 -2.36
N SER A 71 -6.89 14.88 -3.48
CA SER A 71 -7.72 15.36 -4.58
C SER A 71 -8.15 14.24 -5.53
N ILE A 72 -8.60 13.11 -5.01
CA ILE A 72 -9.20 12.09 -5.87
C ILE A 72 -10.66 12.48 -6.17
N LYS A 73 -11.04 12.50 -7.46
CA LYS A 73 -12.38 12.84 -7.94
C LYS A 73 -13.09 11.57 -8.42
N TYR A 74 -14.39 11.45 -8.18
CA TYR A 74 -15.18 10.22 -8.44
C TYR A 74 -16.43 10.46 -9.29
N ARG A 75 -16.96 9.35 -9.82
CA ARG A 75 -18.18 9.27 -10.63
C ARG A 75 -19.41 9.65 -9.79
N ASP A 76 -20.10 10.73 -10.17
CA ASP A 76 -21.40 11.10 -9.59
C ASP A 76 -22.47 10.05 -9.95
N GLY A 77 -23.13 9.49 -8.93
CA GLY A 77 -24.22 8.53 -9.12
C GLY A 77 -24.89 8.08 -7.82
N ASP A 78 -24.10 7.69 -6.82
CA ASP A 78 -24.55 7.31 -5.47
C ASP A 78 -23.49 7.82 -4.48
N ALA A 79 -23.88 8.71 -3.57
CA ALA A 79 -22.96 9.54 -2.80
C ALA A 79 -22.34 8.80 -1.60
N ILE A 80 -21.48 7.81 -1.85
CA ILE A 80 -20.59 7.24 -0.83
C ILE A 80 -19.25 7.99 -0.90
N SER A 81 -18.81 8.56 0.23
CA SER A 81 -17.51 9.21 0.27
C SER A 81 -16.41 8.15 0.14
N LEU A 82 -15.23 8.54 -0.37
CA LEU A 82 -14.08 7.65 -0.38
C LEU A 82 -13.76 7.03 0.97
N ILE A 83 -13.90 7.85 1.99
CA ILE A 83 -13.64 7.50 3.37
C ILE A 83 -14.58 6.36 3.77
N ASP A 84 -15.85 6.43 3.39
CA ASP A 84 -16.82 5.35 3.61
C ASP A 84 -16.47 4.09 2.82
N ALA A 85 -16.00 4.22 1.57
CA ALA A 85 -15.59 3.06 0.76
C ALA A 85 -14.29 2.42 1.30
N ILE A 86 -13.34 3.23 1.80
CA ILE A 86 -12.12 2.75 2.46
C ILE A 86 -12.49 2.01 3.74
N LYS A 87 -13.38 2.59 4.54
CA LYS A 87 -13.92 1.95 5.74
C LYS A 87 -14.63 0.64 5.43
N ALA A 88 -15.43 0.57 4.36
CA ALA A 88 -16.08 -0.66 3.94
C ALA A 88 -15.07 -1.74 3.51
N GLY A 89 -13.99 -1.36 2.83
CA GLY A 89 -12.89 -2.28 2.49
C GLY A 89 -12.15 -2.77 3.74
N ALA A 90 -11.89 -1.88 4.69
CA ALA A 90 -11.23 -2.21 5.95
C ALA A 90 -12.11 -3.08 6.88
N GLN A 91 -13.43 -2.87 6.87
CA GLN A 91 -14.40 -3.63 7.67
C GLN A 91 -14.31 -5.13 7.40
N TYR A 92 -14.04 -5.54 6.16
CA TYR A 92 -13.82 -6.95 5.79
C TYR A 92 -12.78 -7.65 6.69
N TRP A 93 -11.65 -6.99 6.94
CA TRP A 93 -10.60 -7.53 7.80
C TRP A 93 -10.98 -7.48 9.28
N ALA A 94 -11.69 -6.44 9.71
CA ALA A 94 -12.20 -6.34 11.06
C ALA A 94 -13.20 -7.46 11.37
N ASP A 95 -14.13 -7.75 10.47
CA ASP A 95 -15.11 -8.82 10.62
C ASP A 95 -14.44 -10.20 10.69
N MET A 96 -13.40 -10.41 9.89
CA MET A 96 -12.67 -11.67 9.84
C MET A 96 -11.77 -11.90 11.06
N LEU A 97 -11.02 -10.87 11.48
CA LEU A 97 -9.96 -11.00 12.48
C LEU A 97 -10.39 -10.53 13.87
N GLY A 98 -11.23 -9.50 13.93
CA GLY A 98 -11.65 -8.81 15.15
C GLY A 98 -12.22 -9.72 16.24
N PRO A 99 -13.06 -10.73 15.94
CA PRO A 99 -13.56 -11.65 16.96
C PRO A 99 -12.48 -12.44 17.71
N TYR A 100 -11.28 -12.56 17.13
CA TYR A 100 -10.15 -13.30 17.68
C TYR A 100 -8.95 -12.42 18.02
N ALA A 101 -9.06 -11.10 17.78
CA ALA A 101 -7.97 -10.16 17.94
C ALA A 101 -7.64 -9.93 19.43
N LYS A 102 -6.35 -9.81 19.73
CA LYS A 102 -5.81 -9.61 21.09
C LYS A 102 -5.17 -8.24 21.29
N ASN A 103 -5.23 -7.38 20.28
CA ASN A 103 -4.66 -6.04 20.34
C ASN A 103 -5.35 -5.23 21.44
N LYS A 104 -4.55 -4.59 22.30
CA LYS A 104 -5.05 -3.76 23.41
C LYS A 104 -5.34 -2.32 22.98
N THR A 105 -4.64 -1.89 21.94
CA THR A 105 -4.81 -0.62 21.25
C THR A 105 -5.24 -0.91 19.82
N PRO A 106 -6.00 -0.02 19.15
CA PRO A 106 -6.34 -0.21 17.74
C PRO A 106 -5.08 -0.36 16.89
N TRP A 107 -5.14 -1.24 15.89
CA TRP A 107 -4.13 -1.24 14.82
C TRP A 107 -4.27 0.05 14.00
N GLN A 108 -3.20 0.83 13.92
CA GLN A 108 -3.19 2.09 13.17
C GLN A 108 -2.86 1.87 11.68
N VAL A 109 -3.69 2.44 10.81
CA VAL A 109 -3.48 2.47 9.37
C VAL A 109 -3.48 3.92 8.89
N PHE A 110 -2.42 4.31 8.19
CA PHE A 110 -2.29 5.63 7.61
C PHE A 110 -2.64 5.58 6.14
N VAL A 111 -3.68 6.32 5.77
CA VAL A 111 -4.18 6.36 4.39
C VAL A 111 -3.81 7.69 3.74
N THR A 112 -3.14 7.59 2.60
CA THR A 112 -2.70 8.71 1.79
C THR A 112 -3.12 8.53 0.33
N THR A 113 -2.85 9.53 -0.49
CA THR A 113 -3.18 9.54 -1.91
C THR A 113 -2.01 10.15 -2.69
N ASP A 114 -1.73 9.70 -3.91
CA ASP A 114 -0.60 10.20 -4.70
C ASP A 114 -0.92 10.27 -6.22
N TYR A 115 0.11 10.43 -7.06
CA TYR A 115 -0.02 10.45 -8.52
C TYR A 115 0.30 9.09 -9.18
N GLN A 116 0.16 7.98 -8.46
CA GLN A 116 0.36 6.65 -9.04
C GLN A 116 -0.89 6.17 -9.79
N GLN A 117 -0.67 5.17 -10.65
CA GLN A 117 -1.75 4.52 -11.40
C GLN A 117 -2.60 3.61 -10.52
N ASN A 118 -2.03 2.98 -9.50
CA ASN A 118 -2.72 2.01 -8.67
C ASN A 118 -2.55 2.35 -7.19
N ALA A 119 -3.21 1.58 -6.33
CA ALA A 119 -2.95 1.61 -4.91
C ALA A 119 -1.70 0.78 -4.55
N THR A 120 -1.15 1.04 -3.37
CA THR A 120 -0.06 0.27 -2.78
C THR A 120 -0.18 0.33 -1.26
N ALA A 121 0.26 -0.72 -0.58
CA ALA A 121 0.26 -0.77 0.86
C ALA A 121 1.38 -1.64 1.42
N GLY A 122 1.62 -1.46 2.71
CA GLY A 122 2.58 -2.24 3.46
C GLY A 122 2.37 -2.11 4.96
N SER A 123 3.03 -2.99 5.70
CA SER A 123 3.16 -2.87 7.16
C SER A 123 4.56 -2.40 7.50
N ALA A 124 4.68 -1.51 8.47
CA ALA A 124 5.95 -1.08 9.02
C ALA A 124 6.06 -1.46 10.50
N SER A 125 7.24 -1.92 10.90
CA SER A 125 7.63 -2.14 12.29
C SER A 125 8.83 -1.27 12.59
N LEU A 126 8.70 -0.36 13.55
CA LEU A 126 9.72 0.62 13.89
C LEU A 126 10.11 0.46 15.36
N ILE A 127 11.40 0.44 15.63
CA ILE A 127 11.94 0.56 16.97
C ILE A 127 12.64 1.90 17.08
N VAL A 128 12.25 2.68 18.09
CA VAL A 128 12.90 3.93 18.45
C VAL A 128 13.64 3.70 19.77
N ASP A 129 14.93 4.04 19.79
CA ASP A 129 15.76 3.84 20.98
C ASP A 129 15.29 4.65 22.18
N ALA A 130 15.81 4.31 23.37
CA ALA A 130 15.41 4.93 24.63
C ALA A 130 15.61 6.45 24.69
N LYS A 131 16.41 7.02 23.79
CA LYS A 131 16.70 8.45 23.73
C LYS A 131 15.85 9.18 22.68
N GLY A 132 15.13 8.46 21.82
CA GLY A 132 14.41 9.05 20.69
C GLY A 132 15.34 9.54 19.59
N GLU A 133 16.61 9.08 19.58
CA GLU A 133 17.67 9.60 18.70
C GLU A 133 17.84 8.74 17.44
N ASN A 134 17.50 7.44 17.52
CA ASN A 134 17.61 6.52 16.40
C ASN A 134 16.33 5.71 16.23
N ALA A 135 15.87 5.62 14.98
CA ALA A 135 14.75 4.80 14.56
C ALA A 135 15.23 3.78 13.51
N TYR A 136 14.87 2.50 13.68
CA TYR A 136 15.21 1.46 12.71
C TYR A 136 14.03 0.54 12.43
N GLN A 137 13.93 0.10 11.17
CA GLN A 137 12.91 -0.88 10.78
C GLN A 137 13.28 -2.27 11.30
N ASN A 138 12.28 -3.00 11.78
CA ASN A 138 12.40 -4.40 12.16
C ASN A 138 11.77 -5.27 11.05
N GLY A 139 12.40 -6.40 10.73
CA GLY A 139 11.88 -7.38 9.78
C GLY A 139 10.71 -8.21 10.33
N GLU A 140 10.46 -8.17 11.64
CA GLU A 140 9.24 -8.72 12.25
C GLU A 140 8.00 -7.92 11.85
N CYS A 141 6.82 -8.56 11.74
CA CYS A 141 5.56 -7.87 11.52
C CYS A 141 4.86 -7.57 12.86
N TYR A 142 5.08 -6.38 13.41
CA TYR A 142 4.53 -5.97 14.70
C TYR A 142 2.99 -5.86 14.67
N VAL A 143 2.41 -5.50 13.53
CA VAL A 143 0.95 -5.46 13.33
C VAL A 143 0.35 -6.85 13.54
N ALA A 144 0.92 -7.88 12.89
CA ALA A 144 0.47 -9.25 13.05
C ALA A 144 0.61 -9.72 14.51
N ASP A 145 1.73 -9.40 15.16
CA ASP A 145 1.95 -9.73 16.58
C ASP A 145 0.99 -9.02 17.54
N GLN A 146 0.65 -7.76 17.26
CA GLN A 146 -0.33 -6.99 18.02
C GLN A 146 -1.70 -7.68 17.97
N ILE A 147 -2.14 -8.07 16.77
CA ILE A 147 -3.45 -8.69 16.56
C ILE A 147 -3.49 -10.13 17.09
N GLN A 148 -2.49 -10.95 16.79
CA GLN A 148 -2.51 -12.39 17.10
C GLN A 148 -2.07 -12.73 18.53
N SER A 149 -1.13 -11.95 19.07
CA SER A 149 -0.46 -12.24 20.34
C SER A 149 -0.69 -11.15 21.40
N GLY A 150 -1.23 -9.99 21.02
CA GLY A 150 -1.48 -8.88 21.93
C GLY A 150 -0.22 -8.10 22.28
N ARG A 151 0.77 -8.07 21.38
CA ARG A 151 1.97 -7.23 21.52
C ARG A 151 1.55 -5.78 21.81
N GLU A 152 2.13 -5.18 22.84
CA GLU A 152 1.90 -3.78 23.15
C GLU A 152 2.74 -2.91 22.21
N LEU A 153 2.08 -2.00 21.51
CA LEU A 153 2.70 -1.06 20.59
C LEU A 153 2.34 0.36 21.02
N ASN A 154 3.31 1.25 20.89
CA ASN A 154 3.12 2.67 21.06
C ASN A 154 2.27 3.21 19.89
N THR A 155 1.39 4.14 20.20
CA THR A 155 0.57 4.86 19.22
C THR A 155 1.40 5.94 18.55
N LEU A 156 1.37 5.99 17.22
CA LEU A 156 1.86 7.11 16.45
C LEU A 156 0.83 8.24 16.46
N THR A 157 1.26 9.40 16.93
CA THR A 157 0.48 10.65 16.90
C THR A 157 1.29 11.75 16.22
N PRO A 158 0.65 12.81 15.70
CA PRO A 158 1.36 13.91 15.05
C PRO A 158 2.37 14.59 16.00
N ASP A 159 2.06 14.68 17.29
CA ASP A 159 2.91 15.35 18.29
C ASP A 159 4.28 14.69 18.49
N ILE A 160 4.36 13.36 18.30
CA ILE A 160 5.60 12.60 18.49
C ILE A 160 6.39 12.45 17.19
N VAL A 161 5.82 12.86 16.05
CA VAL A 161 6.46 12.83 14.75
C VAL A 161 6.93 14.23 14.37
N LYS A 162 8.24 14.45 14.31
CA LYS A 162 8.82 15.75 14.00
C LYS A 162 9.78 15.62 12.83
N ASN A 163 9.62 16.47 11.83
CA ASN A 163 10.50 16.57 10.66
C ASN A 163 10.74 15.29 9.86
N GLY A 164 9.94 14.23 10.00
CA GLY A 164 10.34 12.94 9.43
C GLY A 164 10.33 11.77 10.40
N GLU A 165 10.50 12.07 11.68
CA GLU A 165 11.10 11.13 12.62
C GLU A 165 10.23 10.99 13.87
N VAL A 166 10.13 9.75 14.36
CA VAL A 166 9.46 9.46 15.63
C VAL A 166 10.43 9.78 16.76
N THR A 167 10.09 10.78 17.55
CA THR A 167 10.97 11.34 18.60
C THR A 167 10.79 10.67 19.96
N GLN A 168 9.79 9.79 20.11
CA GLN A 168 9.53 9.09 21.35
C GLN A 168 10.01 7.64 21.28
N ALA A 169 10.78 7.22 22.28
CA ALA A 169 11.21 5.84 22.46
C ALA A 169 10.02 4.87 22.47
N GLY A 170 10.17 3.71 21.82
CA GLY A 170 9.13 2.69 21.81
C GLY A 170 9.17 1.76 20.62
N ASN A 171 8.20 0.84 20.60
CA ASN A 171 7.94 -0.07 19.50
C ASN A 171 6.66 0.40 18.81
N TYR A 172 6.72 0.63 17.51
CA TYR A 172 5.59 1.08 16.71
C TYR A 172 5.33 0.06 15.60
N GLY A 173 4.06 -0.22 15.34
CA GLY A 173 3.63 -1.07 14.23
C GLY A 173 2.38 -0.46 13.61
N PHE A 174 2.42 -0.25 12.30
CA PHE A 174 1.33 0.43 11.60
C PHE A 174 1.25 -0.05 10.15
N GLY A 175 0.06 0.08 9.57
CA GLY A 175 -0.16 -0.08 8.13
C GLY A 175 -0.03 1.26 7.41
N ASN A 176 0.43 1.22 6.17
CA ASN A 176 0.35 2.34 5.24
C ASN A 176 -0.42 1.90 4.00
N VAL A 177 -1.34 2.74 3.55
CA VAL A 177 -2.10 2.54 2.31
C VAL A 177 -2.06 3.83 1.51
N THR A 178 -1.56 3.76 0.29
CA THR A 178 -1.52 4.89 -0.64
C THR A 178 -2.45 4.58 -1.81
N ILE A 179 -3.45 5.43 -2.02
CA ILE A 179 -4.40 5.29 -3.11
C ILE A 179 -3.96 6.16 -4.28
N GLY A 180 -3.58 5.51 -5.38
CA GLY A 180 -3.28 6.18 -6.64
C GLY A 180 -4.50 6.84 -7.27
N LYS A 181 -4.28 7.87 -8.08
CA LYS A 181 -5.34 8.66 -8.73
C LYS A 181 -5.80 8.13 -10.07
N PHE A 182 -4.96 7.36 -10.75
CA PHE A 182 -5.14 7.08 -12.17
C PHE A 182 -5.63 5.66 -12.48
N MET A 183 -6.18 4.95 -11.49
CA MET A 183 -6.83 3.66 -11.73
C MET A 183 -8.22 3.89 -12.31
N GLY A 184 -8.54 3.22 -13.41
CA GLY A 184 -9.84 3.28 -14.07
C GLY A 184 -10.15 4.53 -14.90
N THR A 185 -11.40 4.64 -15.34
CA THR A 185 -11.88 5.70 -16.24
C THR A 185 -13.29 6.13 -15.83
N ASP A 186 -13.51 7.43 -15.65
CA ASP A 186 -14.85 7.98 -15.42
C ASP A 186 -15.49 8.34 -16.77
N PHE A 187 -16.12 7.32 -17.36
CA PHE A 187 -16.81 7.43 -18.64
C PHE A 187 -18.01 8.39 -18.61
N LYS A 188 -18.60 8.68 -17.44
CA LYS A 188 -19.80 9.52 -17.30
C LYS A 188 -19.45 11.00 -17.28
N ASN A 189 -18.37 11.38 -16.60
CA ASN A 189 -17.87 12.75 -16.57
C ASN A 189 -16.79 13.03 -17.64
N LYS A 190 -16.51 12.06 -18.52
CA LYS A 190 -15.46 12.13 -19.55
C LYS A 190 -14.08 12.45 -18.96
N SER A 191 -13.82 12.01 -17.73
CA SER A 191 -12.49 12.09 -17.13
C SER A 191 -11.72 10.82 -17.47
N LEU A 192 -10.47 11.00 -17.90
CA LEU A 192 -9.55 9.90 -18.24
C LEU A 192 -9.11 9.09 -17.02
N TYR A 193 -9.49 9.52 -15.81
CA TYR A 193 -9.00 9.00 -14.54
C TYR A 193 -10.13 8.94 -13.51
N GLY A 194 -10.19 7.84 -12.73
CA GLY A 194 -11.09 7.70 -11.58
C GLY A 194 -11.48 6.25 -11.31
N TRP A 195 -11.66 5.93 -10.02
CA TRP A 195 -12.03 4.58 -9.59
C TRP A 195 -13.53 4.29 -9.76
N TYR A 196 -13.86 3.01 -9.88
CA TYR A 196 -15.23 2.52 -9.81
C TYR A 196 -15.54 2.09 -8.36
N VAL A 197 -16.59 2.63 -7.75
CA VAL A 197 -16.98 2.32 -6.37
C VAL A 197 -18.31 1.57 -6.40
N ASP A 198 -18.33 0.34 -5.89
CA ASP A 198 -19.53 -0.49 -5.75
C ASP A 198 -19.48 -1.24 -4.42
N THR A 199 -20.38 -0.91 -3.50
CA THR A 199 -20.39 -1.47 -2.13
C THR A 199 -21.07 -2.83 -2.02
N ASP A 200 -21.88 -3.20 -3.00
CA ASP A 200 -22.68 -4.43 -2.97
C ASP A 200 -21.96 -5.62 -3.66
N ALA A 201 -20.82 -5.36 -4.30
CA ALA A 201 -20.01 -6.37 -4.95
C ALA A 201 -19.17 -7.18 -3.94
N ALA A 202 -19.58 -8.43 -3.71
CA ALA A 202 -18.78 -9.43 -2.97
C ALA A 202 -17.62 -10.00 -3.80
N LEU A 203 -17.72 -9.93 -5.12
CA LEU A 203 -16.73 -10.31 -6.13
C LEU A 203 -16.79 -9.27 -7.27
N PRO A 204 -15.70 -9.01 -8.01
CA PRO A 204 -15.77 -8.16 -9.19
C PRO A 204 -16.69 -8.82 -10.23
N THR A 205 -17.95 -8.39 -10.27
CA THR A 205 -18.89 -8.76 -11.33
C THR A 205 -18.70 -7.90 -12.58
N ASN A 206 -17.73 -6.98 -12.57
CA ASN A 206 -17.41 -6.14 -13.70
C ASN A 206 -16.08 -6.58 -14.34
N GLU A 207 -16.09 -6.70 -15.68
CA GLU A 207 -14.89 -6.90 -16.50
C GLU A 207 -13.97 -5.65 -16.52
N SER A 208 -14.18 -4.72 -15.59
CA SER A 208 -13.36 -3.51 -15.43
C SER A 208 -12.70 -3.61 -14.07
N ALA A 209 -11.44 -4.03 -14.06
CA ALA A 209 -10.55 -4.25 -12.93
C ALA A 209 -10.28 -3.03 -12.01
N ASN A 210 -11.28 -2.16 -11.81
CA ASN A 210 -11.20 -0.88 -11.11
C ASN A 210 -12.14 -0.82 -9.89
N ASP A 211 -12.57 -1.97 -9.35
CA ASP A 211 -13.35 -2.03 -8.10
C ASP A 211 -12.50 -1.49 -6.95
N PHE A 212 -12.84 -0.27 -6.53
CA PHE A 212 -12.16 0.45 -5.47
C PHE A 212 -12.20 -0.30 -4.14
N ILE A 213 -13.32 -0.91 -3.78
CA ILE A 213 -13.46 -1.57 -2.49
C ILE A 213 -12.68 -2.87 -2.51
N GLY A 214 -12.76 -3.65 -3.60
CA GLY A 214 -11.90 -4.81 -3.82
C GLY A 214 -10.42 -4.46 -3.73
N THR A 215 -9.99 -3.35 -4.35
CA THR A 215 -8.60 -2.89 -4.24
C THR A 215 -8.24 -2.46 -2.82
N VAL A 216 -9.07 -1.68 -2.13
CA VAL A 216 -8.80 -1.32 -0.73
C VAL A 216 -8.72 -2.58 0.16
N ARG A 217 -9.63 -3.55 -0.03
CA ARG A 217 -9.58 -4.84 0.68
C ARG A 217 -8.23 -5.52 0.47
N HIS A 218 -7.74 -5.57 -0.78
CA HIS A 218 -6.43 -6.13 -1.12
C HIS A 218 -5.29 -5.37 -0.40
N GLU A 219 -5.25 -4.05 -0.52
CA GLU A 219 -4.19 -3.24 0.08
C GLU A 219 -4.19 -3.29 1.62
N PHE A 220 -5.35 -3.36 2.27
CA PHE A 220 -5.40 -3.55 3.72
C PHE A 220 -4.85 -4.92 4.15
N GLY A 221 -4.88 -5.93 3.27
CA GLY A 221 -4.16 -7.19 3.49
C GLY A 221 -2.66 -6.98 3.56
N HIS A 222 -2.08 -6.20 2.64
CA HIS A 222 -0.66 -5.82 2.71
C HIS A 222 -0.35 -4.96 3.93
N ALA A 223 -1.25 -4.08 4.33
CA ALA A 223 -1.13 -3.28 5.55
C ALA A 223 -1.12 -4.13 6.84
N LEU A 224 -1.77 -5.31 6.83
CA LEU A 224 -1.69 -6.32 7.90
C LEU A 224 -0.34 -7.06 7.94
N GLY A 225 0.50 -6.87 6.93
CA GLY A 225 1.74 -7.63 6.73
C GLY A 225 1.56 -8.93 5.96
N ILE A 226 0.42 -9.12 5.27
CA ILE A 226 0.25 -10.25 4.37
C ILE A 226 1.07 -9.98 3.11
N SER A 227 2.11 -10.78 2.92
CA SER A 227 2.90 -10.79 1.70
C SER A 227 3.28 -12.23 1.36
N VAL A 228 3.61 -12.46 0.10
CA VAL A 228 4.21 -13.73 -0.32
C VAL A 228 5.71 -13.58 -0.19
N ALA A 229 6.31 -14.40 0.67
CA ALA A 229 7.76 -14.49 0.73
C ALA A 229 8.26 -15.33 -0.45
N THR A 230 8.95 -14.67 -1.38
CA THR A 230 9.43 -15.26 -2.64
C THR A 230 10.95 -15.24 -2.72
N GLN A 231 11.52 -16.24 -3.39
CA GLN A 231 12.91 -16.23 -3.86
C GLN A 231 12.92 -16.34 -5.39
N TYR A 232 13.67 -15.47 -6.05
CA TYR A 232 13.88 -15.57 -7.49
C TYR A 232 14.91 -16.67 -7.78
N ILE A 233 14.70 -17.43 -8.84
CA ILE A 233 15.56 -18.55 -9.24
C ILE A 233 15.95 -18.46 -10.73
N ASP A 234 17.00 -19.17 -11.12
CA ASP A 234 17.34 -19.46 -12.52
C ASP A 234 16.54 -20.66 -13.06
N ASP A 235 16.70 -20.97 -14.35
CA ASP A 235 16.09 -22.13 -15.01
C ASP A 235 16.51 -23.48 -14.38
N GLU A 236 17.68 -23.54 -13.74
CA GLU A 236 18.15 -24.70 -12.98
C GLU A 236 17.62 -24.77 -11.54
N GLY A 237 16.92 -23.74 -11.07
CA GLY A 237 16.34 -23.65 -9.73
C GLY A 237 17.28 -23.09 -8.65
N ASN A 238 18.43 -22.51 -9.02
CA ASN A 238 19.33 -21.86 -8.08
C ASN A 238 18.88 -20.42 -7.79
N PRO A 239 19.10 -19.89 -6.58
CA PRO A 239 18.76 -18.51 -6.26
C PRO A 239 19.50 -17.49 -7.13
N VAL A 240 18.77 -16.50 -7.64
CA VAL A 240 19.36 -15.33 -8.33
C VAL A 240 19.19 -14.07 -7.50
N GLU A 241 20.28 -13.32 -7.33
CA GLU A 241 20.30 -12.04 -6.61
C GLU A 241 20.38 -10.85 -7.59
N GLY A 242 19.71 -9.74 -7.25
CA GLY A 242 19.84 -8.50 -7.99
C GLY A 242 18.85 -8.33 -9.15
N LYS A 243 19.30 -7.69 -10.24
CA LYS A 243 18.42 -7.26 -11.36
C LYS A 243 18.28 -8.29 -12.47
N ASP A 244 19.07 -9.36 -12.44
CA ASP A 244 19.12 -10.40 -13.48
C ASP A 244 18.09 -11.49 -13.16
N LYS A 245 16.81 -11.10 -13.15
CA LYS A 245 15.70 -12.03 -12.96
C LYS A 245 15.51 -12.82 -14.25
N GLU A 246 15.68 -14.14 -14.17
CA GLU A 246 15.38 -15.02 -15.28
C GLU A 246 13.87 -15.15 -15.48
N THR A 247 13.48 -15.47 -16.72
CA THR A 247 12.08 -15.61 -17.11
C THR A 247 11.85 -16.93 -17.83
N ASP A 248 10.68 -17.53 -17.64
CA ASP A 248 10.25 -18.66 -18.44
C ASP A 248 10.08 -18.29 -19.92
N ALA A 249 9.73 -19.29 -20.75
CA ALA A 249 9.49 -19.11 -22.19
C ALA A 249 8.36 -18.11 -22.53
N PHE A 250 7.55 -17.69 -21.55
CA PHE A 250 6.46 -16.74 -21.67
C PHE A 250 6.81 -15.36 -21.11
N GLY A 251 8.05 -15.17 -20.61
CA GLY A 251 8.50 -13.92 -20.03
C GLY A 251 8.11 -13.72 -18.57
N ASN A 252 7.60 -14.76 -17.87
CA ASN A 252 7.29 -14.66 -16.45
C ASN A 252 8.56 -14.87 -15.63
N VAL A 253 8.80 -13.97 -14.69
CA VAL A 253 9.92 -14.10 -13.75
C VAL A 253 9.84 -15.43 -12.99
N LEU A 254 10.96 -16.14 -12.97
CA LEU A 254 11.08 -17.39 -12.25
C LEU A 254 11.20 -17.13 -10.74
N ALA A 255 10.24 -17.65 -10.00
CA ALA A 255 10.21 -17.52 -8.55
C ALA A 255 9.64 -18.77 -7.88
N VAL A 256 10.08 -19.01 -6.65
CA VAL A 256 9.52 -19.98 -5.74
C VAL A 256 9.02 -19.28 -4.48
N ILE A 257 8.09 -19.92 -3.78
CA ILE A 257 7.85 -19.64 -2.37
C ILE A 257 9.18 -19.87 -1.64
N HIS A 258 9.62 -18.90 -0.85
CA HIS A 258 10.95 -18.92 -0.24
C HIS A 258 11.19 -20.27 0.48
N PRO A 259 12.26 -21.01 0.17
CA PRO A 259 12.43 -22.40 0.63
C PRO A 259 12.65 -22.51 2.14
N ASP A 260 13.15 -21.44 2.77
CA ASP A 260 13.43 -21.42 4.20
C ASP A 260 12.21 -21.02 5.08
N ILE A 261 11.02 -20.87 4.51
CA ILE A 261 9.82 -20.59 5.31
C ILE A 261 9.49 -21.85 6.12
N THR A 262 9.79 -21.77 7.42
CA THR A 262 9.54 -22.85 8.38
C THR A 262 8.44 -22.49 9.38
N ASP A 263 8.06 -21.22 9.45
CA ASP A 263 6.98 -20.78 10.33
C ASP A 263 5.62 -21.24 9.79
N SER A 264 5.04 -22.23 10.46
CA SER A 264 3.68 -22.71 10.19
C SER A 264 2.58 -21.65 10.31
N LYS A 265 2.87 -20.49 10.92
CA LYS A 265 1.96 -19.33 10.98
C LYS A 265 2.15 -18.34 9.83
N SER A 266 3.15 -18.54 8.97
CA SER A 266 3.38 -17.69 7.80
C SER A 266 2.18 -17.73 6.86
N TRP A 267 1.63 -16.55 6.54
CA TRP A 267 0.53 -16.40 5.59
C TRP A 267 0.81 -17.08 4.25
N THR A 268 2.05 -17.07 3.79
CA THR A 268 2.44 -17.71 2.53
C THR A 268 2.13 -19.21 2.51
N LEU A 269 2.27 -19.92 3.64
CA LEU A 269 1.98 -21.36 3.73
C LEU A 269 0.49 -21.67 3.90
N HIS A 270 -0.37 -20.67 4.12
CA HIS A 270 -1.83 -20.81 4.17
C HIS A 270 -2.51 -20.48 2.83
N MET A 271 -1.74 -20.17 1.79
CA MET A 271 -2.26 -19.98 0.45
C MET A 271 -2.64 -21.32 -0.19
N TYR A 272 -3.63 -21.27 -1.08
CA TYR A 272 -4.08 -22.41 -1.87
C TYR A 272 -4.08 -22.05 -3.35
N ASP A 273 -3.74 -23.00 -4.21
CA ASP A 273 -3.89 -22.85 -5.65
C ASP A 273 -5.37 -22.98 -6.09
N GLN A 274 -5.63 -22.77 -7.38
CA GLN A 274 -6.98 -22.87 -7.96
C GLN A 274 -7.62 -24.27 -7.83
N ASN A 275 -6.80 -25.30 -7.56
CA ASN A 275 -7.24 -26.68 -7.38
C ASN A 275 -7.39 -27.05 -5.89
N GLY A 276 -7.17 -26.10 -4.98
CA GLY A 276 -7.24 -26.33 -3.54
C GLY A 276 -6.02 -27.04 -2.96
N ASN A 277 -4.87 -27.03 -3.64
CA ASN A 277 -3.63 -27.55 -3.06
C ASN A 277 -2.97 -26.48 -2.19
N PRO A 278 -2.53 -26.81 -0.95
CA PRO A 278 -1.84 -25.87 -0.09
C PRO A 278 -0.45 -25.54 -0.63
N ALA A 279 -0.06 -24.29 -0.44
CA ALA A 279 1.27 -23.78 -0.72
C ALA A 279 2.36 -24.49 0.11
N LYS A 280 3.54 -24.66 -0.49
CA LYS A 280 4.71 -25.28 0.16
C LYS A 280 5.96 -24.44 -0.04
N ALA A 281 6.85 -24.46 0.94
CA ALA A 281 8.18 -23.89 0.79
C ALA A 281 8.90 -24.52 -0.43
N GLY A 282 9.56 -23.69 -1.23
CA GLY A 282 10.23 -24.09 -2.47
C GLY A 282 9.28 -24.37 -3.64
N GLN A 283 7.96 -24.23 -3.48
CA GLN A 283 7.02 -24.43 -4.58
C GLN A 283 7.15 -23.31 -5.62
N ARG A 284 7.29 -23.69 -6.90
CA ARG A 284 7.34 -22.73 -8.01
C ARG A 284 6.03 -21.96 -8.13
N ILE A 285 6.17 -20.65 -8.27
CA ILE A 285 5.08 -19.74 -8.60
C ILE A 285 5.04 -19.68 -10.12
N THR A 286 3.93 -20.09 -10.71
CA THR A 286 3.80 -20.22 -12.16
C THR A 286 2.40 -19.78 -12.59
N THR A 287 2.29 -19.31 -13.84
CA THR A 287 1.00 -19.02 -14.47
C THR A 287 0.38 -20.32 -14.98
N THR A 288 -0.93 -20.31 -15.26
CA THR A 288 -1.60 -21.48 -15.87
C THR A 288 -0.94 -21.88 -17.19
N GLU A 289 -0.57 -20.91 -18.02
CA GLU A 289 0.08 -21.15 -19.32
C GLU A 289 1.44 -21.83 -19.15
N ALA A 290 2.23 -21.40 -18.17
CA ALA A 290 3.51 -22.01 -17.87
C ALA A 290 3.38 -23.38 -17.19
N PHE A 291 2.35 -23.61 -16.38
CA PHE A 291 2.05 -24.92 -15.79
C PHE A 291 1.63 -25.96 -16.84
N GLU A 292 0.81 -25.57 -17.81
CA GLU A 292 0.35 -26.46 -18.89
C GLU A 292 1.44 -26.84 -19.89
N ALA A 293 2.55 -26.11 -19.91
CA ALA A 293 3.69 -26.35 -20.79
C ALA A 293 4.77 -27.28 -20.18
N LEU A 294 4.66 -27.64 -18.90
CA LEU A 294 5.56 -28.54 -18.16
C LEU A 294 5.12 -30.01 -18.26
#